data_AF-M1FFP3-F1
#
_entry.id   AF-M1FFP3-F1
#
_cell.length_a   1.000
_cell.length_b   1.000
_cell.length_c   1.000
_cell.angle_alpha   90.00
_cell.angle_beta   90.00
_cell.angle_gamma   90.00
#
_symmetry.space_group_name_H-M   'P 1'
#
loop_
_entity.id
_entity.type
_entity.pdbx_description
1 polymer ?
#
loop_
_entity_poly.entity_id
_entity_poly.type
_entity_poly.pdbx_seq_one_letter_code
_entity_poly.pdbx_strand_id
1 'polypeptide(L)'
;MMQITPRDLLRRKGTPFDELELDNPVLNNAQLIDTMIAYPILINRPIVVTDKGARLCRPSERVLDILKSPIAHFTKEDGDVIRHAGEAQ
;
A
#
# COMPACT_ATOMS: atom_id res chain seq x y z
N MET A 1 -5.86 -5.79 10.38
CA MET A 1 -4.76 -4.95 9.83
C MET A 1 -4.28 -5.56 8.51
N MET A 2 -3.63 -4.77 7.64
CA MET A 2 -3.45 -4.87 6.16
C MET A 2 -3.51 -6.21 5.38
N GLN A 3 -3.39 -7.40 6.00
CA GLN A 3 -3.46 -8.72 5.33
C GLN A 3 -2.49 -8.89 4.14
N ILE A 4 -1.30 -8.30 4.25
CA ILE A 4 -0.21 -8.44 3.27
C ILE A 4 1.08 -8.84 3.98
N THR A 5 2.00 -9.46 3.25
CA THR A 5 3.35 -9.76 3.77
C THR A 5 4.26 -8.53 3.69
N PRO A 6 5.37 -8.49 4.46
CA PRO A 6 6.40 -7.47 4.28
C PRO A 6 6.93 -7.39 2.85
N ARG A 7 7.00 -8.53 2.14
CA ARG A 7 7.45 -8.58 0.75
C ARG A 7 6.49 -7.85 -0.20
N ASP A 8 5.18 -7.96 0.02
CA ASP A 8 4.16 -7.22 -0.74
C ASP A 8 4.23 -5.70 -0.50
N LEU A 9 4.83 -5.29 0.62
CA LEU A 9 4.98 -3.88 0.98
C LEU A 9 6.20 -3.22 0.31
N LEU A 10 7.14 -4.01 -0.23
CA LEU A 10 8.37 -3.48 -0.81
C LEU A 10 8.12 -2.71 -2.10
N ARG A 11 8.61 -1.47 -2.13
CA ARG A 11 8.67 -0.64 -3.32
C ARG A 11 9.94 -0.99 -4.08
N ARG A 12 9.78 -1.39 -5.35
CA ARG A 12 10.91 -1.65 -6.25
C ARG A 12 11.39 -0.40 -7.00
N LYS A 13 10.48 0.28 -7.70
CA LYS A 13 10.82 1.41 -8.60
C LYS A 13 11.36 2.63 -7.84
N GLY A 14 12.56 3.05 -8.20
CA GLY A 14 13.24 4.24 -7.67
C GLY A 14 13.72 4.05 -6.23
N THR A 15 14.20 2.85 -5.92
CA THR A 15 14.68 2.43 -4.60
C THR A 15 15.88 1.49 -4.78
N PRO A 16 16.67 1.22 -3.72
CA PRO A 16 17.79 0.27 -3.79
C PRO A 16 17.33 -1.21 -3.75
N PHE A 17 16.08 -1.53 -4.13
CA PHE A 17 15.53 -2.89 -4.03
C PHE A 17 16.39 -3.94 -4.76
N ASP A 18 16.80 -3.65 -5.99
CA ASP A 18 17.60 -4.57 -6.81
C ASP A 18 19.06 -4.60 -6.35
N GLU A 19 19.60 -3.46 -5.89
CA GLU A 19 20.96 -3.36 -5.34
C GLU A 19 21.14 -4.13 -4.01
N LEU A 20 20.05 -4.26 -3.25
CA LEU A 20 19.99 -5.00 -1.99
C LEU A 20 19.48 -6.44 -2.15
N GLU A 21 19.29 -6.93 -3.39
CA GLU A 21 18.85 -8.29 -3.71
C GLU A 21 17.57 -8.72 -2.97
N LEU A 22 16.60 -7.80 -2.82
CA LEU A 22 15.40 -8.04 -2.01
C LEU A 22 14.36 -8.96 -2.67
N ASP A 23 14.60 -9.39 -3.91
CA ASP A 23 13.84 -10.45 -4.56
C ASP A 23 14.25 -11.85 -4.10
N ASN A 24 15.38 -11.98 -3.38
CA ASN A 24 15.85 -13.25 -2.87
C ASN A 24 14.78 -13.94 -1.99
N PRO A 25 14.27 -15.13 -2.38
CA PRO A 25 13.19 -15.81 -1.68
C PRO A 25 13.61 -16.38 -0.31
N VAL A 26 14.91 -16.44 -0.03
CA VAL A 26 15.46 -16.90 1.26
C VAL A 26 15.29 -15.85 2.36
N LEU A 27 15.16 -14.57 1.99
CA LEU A 27 14.93 -13.49 2.97
C LEU A 27 13.59 -13.68 3.67
N ASN A 28 13.65 -13.74 5.00
CA ASN A 28 12.47 -13.89 5.84
C ASN A 28 11.81 -12.53 6.15
N ASN A 29 10.60 -12.58 6.71
CA ASN A 29 9.82 -11.38 7.01
C ASN A 29 10.53 -10.40 7.94
N ALA A 30 11.28 -10.87 8.95
CA ALA A 30 11.99 -10.02 9.89
C ALA A 30 13.11 -9.25 9.19
N GLN A 31 13.91 -9.93 8.36
CA GLN A 31 14.97 -9.31 7.58
C GLN A 31 14.42 -8.24 6.63
N LEU A 32 13.30 -8.50 5.95
CA LEU A 32 12.67 -7.50 5.09
C LEU A 32 12.18 -6.28 5.89
N ILE A 33 11.65 -6.49 7.09
CA ILE A 33 11.23 -5.39 7.98
C ILE A 33 12.44 -4.57 8.44
N ASP A 34 13.52 -5.21 8.86
CA ASP A 34 14.74 -4.53 9.27
C ASP A 34 15.32 -3.69 8.13
N THR A 35 15.32 -4.23 6.91
CA THR A 35 15.73 -3.47 5.72
C THR A 35 14.80 -2.29 5.44
N MET A 36 13.47 -2.44 5.60
CA MET A 36 12.53 -1.32 5.46
C MET A 36 12.74 -0.23 6.52
N ILE A 37 13.14 -0.60 7.74
CA ILE A 37 13.50 0.35 8.80
C ILE A 37 14.79 1.09 8.45
N ALA A 38 15.81 0.36 7.96
CA ALA A 38 17.08 0.95 7.54
C ALA A 38 16.93 1.84 6.28
N TYR A 39 16.06 1.46 5.35
CA TYR A 39 15.79 2.17 4.10
C TYR A 39 14.29 2.42 3.92
N PRO A 40 13.71 3.43 4.60
CA PRO A 40 12.26 3.72 4.55
C PRO A 40 11.71 3.96 3.13
N ILE A 41 12.58 4.34 2.18
CA ILE A 41 12.23 4.48 0.75
C ILE A 41 11.67 3.18 0.15
N LEU A 42 12.02 2.03 0.72
CA LEU A 42 11.53 0.70 0.33
C LEU A 42 10.07 0.46 0.72
N ILE A 43 9.45 1.30 1.54
CA ILE A 43 8.06 1.11 1.95
C ILE A 43 7.13 1.70 0.87
N ASN A 44 6.28 0.87 0.26
CA ASN A 44 5.28 1.35 -0.69
C ASN A 44 4.30 2.33 -0.03
N ARG A 45 3.83 3.32 -0.80
CA ARG A 45 3.04 4.45 -0.30
C ARG A 45 1.81 4.77 -1.17
N PRO A 46 0.68 5.23 -0.62
CA PRO A 46 0.46 5.49 0.80
C PRO A 46 -0.06 4.27 1.55
N ILE A 47 0.40 4.11 2.80
CA ILE A 47 -0.28 3.29 3.81
C ILE A 47 -1.24 4.21 4.55
N VAL A 48 -2.50 3.83 4.64
CA VAL A 48 -3.53 4.59 5.35
C VAL A 48 -4.06 3.75 6.50
N VAL A 49 -4.25 4.37 7.67
CA VAL A 49 -4.78 3.76 8.89
C VAL A 49 -6.01 4.54 9.34
N THR A 50 -7.06 3.81 9.70
CA THR A 50 -8.36 4.32 10.15
C THR A 50 -8.91 3.38 11.24
N ASP A 51 -10.01 3.76 11.88
CA ASP A 51 -10.73 2.89 12.83
C ASP A 51 -11.25 1.60 12.18
N LYS A 52 -11.50 1.59 10.86
CA LYS A 52 -11.92 0.39 10.10
C LYS A 52 -10.76 -0.54 9.75
N GLY A 53 -9.51 -0.09 9.93
CA GLY A 53 -8.31 -0.86 9.64
C GLY A 53 -7.25 -0.07 8.90
N ALA A 54 -6.27 -0.81 8.35
CA ALA A 54 -5.14 -0.25 7.62
C ALA A 54 -5.05 -0.89 6.24
N ARG A 55 -4.60 -0.13 5.22
CA ARG A 55 -4.44 -0.62 3.84
C ARG A 55 -3.29 0.09 3.10
N LEU A 56 -2.55 -0.66 2.27
CA LEU A 56 -1.71 -0.10 1.21
C LEU A 56 -2.60 0.33 0.05
N CYS A 57 -2.79 1.63 -0.13
CA CYS A 57 -3.75 2.18 -1.09
C CYS A 57 -3.10 2.33 -2.47
N ARG A 58 -2.80 1.18 -3.09
CA ARG A 58 -2.35 1.05 -4.48
C ARG A 58 -3.28 0.09 -5.22
N PRO A 59 -4.18 0.58 -6.09
CA PRO A 59 -4.38 1.99 -6.47
C PRO A 59 -5.05 2.83 -5.36
N SER A 60 -5.09 4.16 -5.50
CA SER A 60 -5.45 5.11 -4.43
C SER A 60 -6.90 4.96 -3.93
N GLU A 61 -7.83 4.60 -4.82
CA GLU A 61 -9.25 4.36 -4.53
C GLU A 61 -9.50 3.27 -3.50
N ARG A 62 -8.53 2.37 -3.26
CA ARG A 62 -8.59 1.37 -2.19
C ARG A 62 -8.78 1.97 -0.79
N VAL A 63 -8.49 3.26 -0.62
CA VAL A 63 -8.73 3.96 0.65
C VAL A 63 -10.22 4.00 1.00
N LEU A 64 -11.11 4.01 0.00
CA LEU A 64 -12.55 4.15 0.20
C LEU A 64 -13.13 3.00 1.05
N ASP A 65 -12.58 1.79 0.92
CA ASP A 65 -12.97 0.61 1.70
C ASP A 65 -12.78 0.79 3.22
N ILE A 66 -11.87 1.68 3.63
CA ILE A 66 -11.50 1.88 5.04
C ILE A 66 -11.89 3.26 5.58
N LEU A 67 -12.45 4.15 4.77
CA LEU A 67 -12.93 5.44 5.26
C LEU A 67 -14.22 5.28 6.08
N LYS A 68 -14.33 6.01 7.18
CA LYS A 68 -15.57 6.08 7.99
C LYS A 68 -16.75 6.54 7.13
N SER A 69 -16.52 7.55 6.31
CA SER A 69 -17.50 8.15 5.40
C SER A 69 -16.87 8.25 4.00
N PRO A 70 -16.97 7.19 3.17
CA PRO A 70 -16.43 7.21 1.81
C PRO A 70 -17.23 8.17 0.92
N ILE A 71 -16.56 8.77 -0.04
CA ILE A 71 -17.19 9.62 -1.06
C ILE A 71 -17.69 8.75 -2.23
N ALA A 72 -18.80 9.14 -2.84
CA ALA A 72 -19.41 8.38 -3.93
C ALA A 72 -18.61 8.42 -5.24
N HIS A 73 -17.89 9.50 -5.50
CA HIS A 73 -17.01 9.63 -6.67
C HIS A 73 -15.93 10.68 -6.44
N PHE A 74 -14.83 10.55 -7.18
CA PHE A 74 -13.79 11.58 -7.29
C PHE A 74 -13.03 11.44 -8.61
N THR A 75 -12.37 12.51 -9.04
CA THR A 75 -11.50 12.51 -10.23
C THR A 75 -10.05 12.59 -9.77
N LYS A 76 -9.21 11.67 -10.26
CA LYS A 76 -7.76 11.67 -10.02
C LYS A 76 -7.09 12.80 -10.80
N GLU A 77 -5.83 13.08 -10.47
CA GLU A 77 -5.01 14.11 -11.14
C GLU A 77 -4.79 13.83 -12.63
N ASP A 78 -4.83 12.57 -13.04
CA ASP A 78 -4.72 12.12 -14.44
C ASP A 78 -6.06 12.14 -15.20
N GLY A 79 -7.15 12.55 -14.55
CA GLY A 79 -8.49 12.61 -15.13
C GLY A 79 -9.32 11.34 -14.97
N ASP A 80 -8.77 10.27 -14.38
CA ASP A 80 -9.53 9.04 -14.12
C ASP A 80 -10.64 9.30 -13.11
N VAL A 81 -11.88 9.05 -13.53
CA VAL A 81 -13.07 9.20 -12.69
C VAL A 81 -13.36 7.90 -11.95
N ILE A 82 -13.21 7.92 -10.62
CA ILE A 82 -13.54 6.80 -9.74
C ILE A 82 -14.95 6.97 -9.21
N ARG A 83 -15.72 5.89 -9.25
CA ARG A 83 -17.04 5.79 -8.63
C ARG A 83 -17.00 4.69 -7.58
N HIS A 84 -17.32 5.05 -6.34
CA HIS A 84 -17.51 4.11 -5.26
C HIS A 84 -18.97 3.67 -5.27
N ALA A 85 -19.21 2.40 -5.58
CA ALA A 85 -20.51 1.80 -5.30
C ALA A 85 -20.64 1.69 -3.77
N GLY A 86 -21.29 2.67 -3.13
CA GLY A 86 -21.78 2.46 -1.78
C GLY A 86 -22.63 1.19 -1.78
N GLU A 87 -22.40 0.33 -0.80
CA GLU A 87 -23.07 -0.96 -0.62
C GLU A 87 -24.54 -0.90 -1.08
N ALA A 88 -24.84 -1.57 -2.20
CA ALA A 88 -26.17 -2.11 -2.38
C ALA A 88 -26.31 -3.19 -1.31
N GLN A 89 -27.19 -2.92 -0.35
CA GLN A 89 -27.66 -3.92 0.61
C GLN A 89 -28.31 -5.10 -0.12
#